data_AF-A0A6J1Q6L9-F1
#
_entry.id   AF-A0A6J1Q6L9-F1
#
_cell.length_a   1.000
_cell.length_b   1.000
_cell.length_c   1.000
_cell.angle_alpha   90.00
_cell.angle_beta   90.00
_cell.angle_gamma   90.00
#
_symmetry.space_group_name_H-M   'P 1'
#
loop_
_entity.id
_entity.type
_entity.pdbx_description
1 polymer ?
#
loop_
_entity_poly.entity_id
_entity_poly.type
_entity_poly.pdbx_seq_one_letter_code
_entity_poly.pdbx_strand_id
1 'polypeptide(L)'
;MTHVQINSMLSVLREHKFHQQLPKDARTLLKTPTKCTDIKVLNPGHYLHIGVTKNIIMKLKNIPISDEIPRILLVDFSTDGANIYNNVRCDVWPIQFRIINITDKSPMIAGLYQGKKQPAAQNAKFVENVIRTTVPMCIKE
;
A
#
# COMPACT_ATOMS: atom_id res chain seq x y z
N MET A 1 -7.48 -15.83 7.70
CA MET A 1 -8.91 -15.59 7.92
C MET A 1 -9.34 -14.36 7.13
N THR A 2 -10.45 -14.42 6.40
CA THR A 2 -10.97 -13.30 5.61
C THR A 2 -11.91 -12.41 6.45
N HIS A 3 -12.18 -11.18 6.00
CA HIS A 3 -13.19 -10.31 6.64
C HIS A 3 -14.57 -10.99 6.73
N VAL A 4 -14.93 -11.80 5.72
CA VAL A 4 -16.19 -12.57 5.72
C VAL A 4 -16.20 -13.56 6.88
N GLN A 5 -15.13 -14.34 7.03
CA GLN A 5 -14.99 -15.31 8.14
C GLN A 5 -15.04 -14.61 9.50
N ILE A 6 -14.35 -13.49 9.65
CA ILE A 6 -14.37 -12.69 10.90
C ILE A 6 -15.80 -12.19 11.17
N ASN A 7 -16.50 -11.66 10.17
CA ASN A 7 -17.89 -11.20 10.33
C ASN A 7 -18.84 -12.34 10.75
N SER A 8 -18.72 -13.51 10.14
CA SER A 8 -19.49 -14.70 10.52
C SER A 8 -19.19 -15.17 11.94
N MET A 9 -17.93 -15.07 12.39
CA MET A 9 -17.59 -15.38 13.77
C MET A 9 -18.13 -14.32 14.74
N LEU A 10 -18.02 -13.04 14.38
CA LEU A 10 -18.53 -11.93 15.19
C LEU A 10 -20.05 -12.01 15.35
N SER A 11 -20.80 -12.45 14.34
CA SER A 11 -22.25 -12.62 14.46
C SER A 11 -22.60 -13.66 15.52
N VAL A 12 -21.94 -14.84 15.49
CA VAL A 12 -22.16 -15.91 16.48
C VAL A 12 -21.69 -15.48 17.87
N LEU A 13 -20.50 -14.88 17.98
CA LEU A 13 -19.96 -14.45 19.26
C LEU A 13 -20.86 -13.43 19.95
N ARG A 14 -21.45 -12.49 19.20
CA ARG A 14 -22.34 -11.45 19.73
C ARG A 14 -23.67 -11.98 20.27
N GLU A 15 -24.09 -13.20 19.92
CA GLU A 15 -25.27 -13.83 20.50
C GLU A 15 -25.05 -14.18 21.98
N HIS A 16 -23.79 -14.35 22.39
CA HIS A 16 -23.45 -14.63 23.78
C HIS A 16 -23.49 -13.36 24.65
N LYS A 17 -24.14 -13.44 25.81
CA LYS A 17 -24.38 -12.29 26.72
C LYS A 17 -23.13 -11.48 27.09
N PHE A 18 -21.97 -12.13 27.18
CA PHE A 18 -20.71 -11.47 27.55
C PHE A 18 -19.99 -10.79 26.38
N HIS A 19 -20.44 -10.99 25.14
CA HIS A 19 -19.75 -10.56 23.93
C HIS A 19 -20.60 -9.62 23.05
N GLN A 20 -21.76 -9.18 23.54
CA GLN A 20 -22.67 -8.29 22.81
C GLN A 20 -22.02 -6.95 22.41
N GLN A 21 -20.98 -6.53 23.13
CA GLN A 21 -20.21 -5.30 22.86
C GLN A 21 -19.19 -5.44 21.73
N LEU A 22 -18.87 -6.66 21.27
CA LEU A 22 -17.97 -6.84 20.15
C LEU A 22 -18.53 -6.14 18.90
N PRO A 23 -17.71 -5.52 18.06
CA PRO A 23 -18.18 -4.87 16.84
C PRO A 23 -18.83 -5.87 15.87
N LYS A 24 -19.78 -5.40 15.07
CA LYS A 24 -20.48 -6.21 14.06
C LYS A 24 -19.63 -6.47 12.82
N ASP A 25 -18.72 -5.53 12.53
CA ASP A 25 -17.91 -5.55 11.31
C ASP A 25 -16.43 -5.72 11.67
N ALA A 26 -15.77 -6.62 10.96
CA ALA A 26 -14.35 -6.90 11.05
C ALA A 26 -13.48 -5.65 10.85
N ARG A 27 -13.91 -4.70 10.02
CA ARG A 27 -13.22 -3.40 9.85
C ARG A 27 -13.19 -2.63 11.17
N THR A 28 -14.29 -2.61 11.91
CA THR A 28 -14.35 -1.96 13.23
C THR A 28 -13.53 -2.73 14.25
N LEU A 29 -13.59 -4.07 14.24
CA LEU A 29 -12.75 -4.92 15.09
C LEU A 29 -11.26 -4.63 14.89
N LEU A 30 -10.85 -4.56 13.63
CA LEU A 30 -9.46 -4.33 13.21
C LEU A 30 -9.07 -2.85 13.20
N LYS A 31 -9.96 -1.96 13.67
CA LYS A 31 -9.76 -0.50 13.68
C LYS A 31 -9.28 0.03 12.32
N THR A 32 -9.85 -0.50 11.24
CA THR A 32 -9.50 -0.12 9.88
C THR A 32 -9.82 1.37 9.68
N PRO A 33 -8.86 2.20 9.25
CA PRO A 33 -9.09 3.62 9.03
C PRO A 33 -10.24 3.86 8.04
N THR A 34 -11.20 4.69 8.42
CA THR A 34 -12.36 5.05 7.59
C THR A 34 -12.16 6.35 6.81
N LYS A 35 -11.12 7.12 7.15
CA LYS A 35 -10.74 8.37 6.48
C LYS A 35 -9.27 8.29 6.07
N CYS A 36 -8.99 8.79 4.88
CA CYS A 36 -7.64 8.96 4.37
C CYS A 36 -7.21 10.40 4.62
N THR A 37 -6.16 10.61 5.42
CA THR A 37 -5.76 11.95 5.89
C THR A 37 -4.63 12.58 5.07
N ASP A 38 -3.88 11.79 4.31
CA ASP A 38 -2.63 12.24 3.66
C ASP A 38 -2.70 12.20 2.12
N ILE A 39 -3.84 12.63 1.56
CA ILE A 39 -4.01 12.79 0.12
C ILE A 39 -3.44 14.14 -0.29
N LYS A 40 -2.45 14.12 -1.19
CA LYS A 40 -1.86 15.31 -1.81
C LYS A 40 -2.58 15.64 -3.11
N VAL A 41 -2.88 16.92 -3.33
CA VAL A 41 -3.35 17.39 -4.63
C VAL A 41 -2.17 17.41 -5.59
N LEU A 42 -2.27 16.65 -6.68
CA LEU A 42 -1.25 16.54 -7.71
C LEU A 42 -1.93 16.76 -9.07
N ASN A 43 -2.13 18.02 -9.43
CA ASN A 43 -2.94 18.42 -10.59
C ASN A 43 -2.54 17.62 -11.86
N PRO A 44 -3.53 17.11 -12.62
CA PRO A 44 -4.99 17.28 -12.48
C PRO A 44 -5.66 16.26 -11.53
N GLY A 45 -4.90 15.53 -10.72
CA GLY A 45 -5.39 14.43 -9.88
C GLY A 45 -5.00 14.53 -8.41
N HIS A 46 -5.06 13.39 -7.74
CA HIS A 46 -4.74 13.24 -6.32
C HIS A 46 -3.75 12.10 -6.14
N TYR A 47 -2.86 12.24 -5.17
CA TYR A 47 -1.86 11.24 -4.84
C TYR A 47 -1.91 10.88 -3.37
N LEU A 48 -1.98 9.58 -3.08
CA LEU A 48 -1.83 9.02 -1.75
C LEU A 48 -0.46 8.34 -1.65
N HIS A 49 0.36 8.82 -0.71
CA HIS A 49 1.62 8.17 -0.39
C HIS A 49 1.41 7.03 0.61
N ILE A 50 1.78 5.80 0.25
CA ILE A 50 1.70 4.64 1.16
C ILE A 50 3.03 4.44 1.89
N GLY A 51 4.15 4.67 1.21
CA GLY A 51 5.49 4.61 1.80
C GLY A 51 6.38 3.54 1.18
N VAL A 52 7.59 3.92 0.76
CA VAL A 52 8.57 2.97 0.23
C VAL A 52 9.37 2.32 1.37
N THR A 53 10.00 3.11 2.25
CA THR A 53 10.82 2.58 3.35
C THR A 53 10.06 1.64 4.27
N LYS A 54 8.85 2.02 4.69
CA LYS A 54 8.03 1.18 5.57
C LYS A 54 7.74 -0.19 4.95
N ASN A 55 7.40 -0.21 3.66
CA ASN A 55 7.11 -1.44 2.93
C ASN A 55 8.37 -2.28 2.73
N ILE A 56 9.51 -1.67 2.42
CA ILE A 56 10.80 -2.37 2.36
C ILE A 56 11.13 -3.01 3.71
N ILE A 57 11.09 -2.25 4.82
CA ILE A 57 11.38 -2.78 6.16
C ILE A 57 10.46 -3.96 6.50
N MET A 58 9.16 -3.81 6.25
CA MET A 58 8.19 -4.88 6.52
C MET A 58 8.50 -6.13 5.69
N LYS A 59 8.89 -5.95 4.43
CA LYS A 59 9.23 -7.05 3.54
C LYS A 59 10.51 -7.76 3.99
N LEU A 60 11.57 -7.02 4.29
CA LEU A 60 12.84 -7.58 4.78
C LEU A 60 12.66 -8.36 6.09
N LYS A 61 11.77 -7.91 6.98
CA LYS A 61 11.45 -8.62 8.23
C LYS A 61 10.81 -10.00 8.03
N ASN A 62 10.18 -10.21 6.88
CA ASN A 62 9.49 -11.46 6.55
C ASN A 62 10.33 -12.39 5.67
N ILE A 63 11.55 -11.99 5.30
CA ILE A 63 12.47 -12.84 4.54
C ILE A 63 12.97 -13.96 5.45
N PRO A 64 13.02 -15.23 4.97
CA PRO A 64 13.61 -16.32 5.72
C PRO A 64 15.06 -16.03 6.14
N ILE A 65 15.44 -16.46 7.35
CA ILE A 65 16.79 -16.23 7.88
C ILE A 65 17.89 -16.88 6.99
N SER A 66 17.52 -17.92 6.24
CA SER A 66 18.41 -18.59 5.27
C SER A 66 18.81 -17.73 4.08
N ASP A 67 18.07 -16.65 3.82
CA ASP A 67 18.26 -15.84 2.62
C ASP A 67 19.18 -14.67 2.94
N GLU A 68 20.25 -14.53 2.16
CA GLU A 68 21.15 -13.38 2.27
C GLU A 68 20.47 -12.10 1.78
N ILE A 69 20.47 -11.07 2.63
CA ILE A 69 20.01 -9.74 2.27
C ILE A 69 21.21 -8.93 1.79
N PRO A 70 21.24 -8.46 0.54
CA PRO A 70 22.36 -7.68 0.03
C PRO A 70 22.42 -6.30 0.72
N ARG A 71 23.63 -5.77 0.88
CA ARG A 71 23.85 -4.42 1.45
C ARG A 71 23.20 -3.32 0.61
N ILE A 72 23.10 -3.52 -0.70
CA ILE A 72 22.47 -2.59 -1.65
C ILE A 72 21.23 -3.26 -2.23
N LEU A 73 20.07 -2.64 -2.05
CA LEU A 73 18.82 -3.10 -2.64
C LEU A 73 18.63 -2.46 -4.01
N LEU A 74 18.39 -3.30 -5.02
CA LEU A 74 18.03 -2.84 -6.36
C LEU A 74 16.52 -2.79 -6.45
N VAL A 75 15.97 -1.61 -6.73
CA VAL A 75 14.53 -1.37 -6.77
C VAL A 75 14.10 -1.03 -8.20
N ASP A 76 13.07 -1.73 -8.66
CA ASP A 76 12.43 -1.52 -9.96
C ASP A 76 11.02 -0.96 -9.72
N PHE A 77 10.63 0.06 -10.48
CA PHE A 77 9.35 0.77 -10.33
C PHE A 77 8.48 0.59 -11.56
N SER A 78 7.18 0.44 -11.34
CA SER A 78 6.19 0.37 -12.41
C SER A 78 4.93 1.14 -12.05
N THR A 79 4.23 1.60 -13.08
CA THR A 79 2.88 2.15 -12.95
C THR A 79 1.97 1.43 -13.93
N ASP A 80 1.03 0.65 -13.43
CA ASP A 80 -0.05 0.08 -14.21
C ASP A 80 -1.29 0.98 -14.13
N GLY A 81 -2.17 0.90 -15.13
CA GLY A 81 -3.47 1.55 -15.10
C GLY A 81 -4.53 0.54 -14.73
N ALA A 82 -5.26 0.79 -13.64
CA ALA A 82 -6.41 -0.01 -13.28
C ALA A 82 -7.67 0.86 -13.29
N ASN A 83 -8.63 0.51 -14.16
CA ASN A 83 -9.95 1.09 -14.09
C ASN A 83 -10.73 0.39 -12.96
N ILE A 84 -10.96 1.10 -11.86
CA ILE A 84 -11.62 0.54 -10.67
C ILE A 84 -13.14 0.74 -10.73
N TYR A 85 -13.65 1.63 -11.59
CA TYR A 85 -15.06 2.02 -11.58
C TYR A 85 -15.65 2.11 -12.99
N ASN A 86 -16.57 1.20 -13.30
CA ASN A 86 -17.32 1.21 -14.57
C ASN A 86 -18.17 2.48 -14.79
N ASN A 87 -18.50 3.22 -13.73
CA ASN A 87 -19.44 4.36 -13.78
C ASN A 87 -18.84 5.72 -13.39
N VAL A 88 -17.54 5.78 -13.02
CA VAL A 88 -16.86 7.04 -12.67
C VAL A 88 -15.66 7.17 -13.60
N ARG A 89 -15.57 8.29 -14.35
CA ARG A 89 -14.43 8.62 -15.23
C ARG A 89 -13.17 8.98 -14.43
N CYS A 90 -12.70 8.07 -13.57
CA CYS A 90 -11.52 8.28 -12.76
C CYS A 90 -10.77 6.96 -12.65
N ASP A 91 -9.59 6.93 -13.27
CA ASP A 91 -8.70 5.78 -13.21
C ASP A 91 -7.80 5.92 -11.98
N VAL A 92 -7.45 4.77 -11.40
CA VAL A 92 -6.46 4.70 -10.34
C VAL A 92 -5.23 4.00 -10.91
N TRP A 93 -4.09 4.62 -10.65
CA TRP A 93 -2.79 4.20 -11.13
C TRP A 93 -1.96 3.84 -9.91
N PRO A 94 -1.84 2.54 -9.58
CA PRO A 94 -0.90 2.11 -8.56
C PRO A 94 0.52 2.43 -9.01
N ILE A 95 1.29 3.03 -8.11
CA ILE A 95 2.75 3.14 -8.26
C ILE A 95 3.33 1.98 -7.47
N GLN A 96 3.83 1.01 -8.20
CA GLN A 96 4.36 -0.23 -7.66
C GLN A 96 5.87 -0.24 -7.72
N PHE A 97 6.46 -1.06 -6.87
CA PHE A 97 7.89 -1.32 -6.88
C PHE A 97 8.19 -2.72 -6.37
N ARG A 98 9.33 -3.26 -6.77
CA ARG A 98 9.86 -4.54 -6.29
C ARG A 98 11.35 -4.44 -6.04
N ILE A 99 11.86 -5.26 -5.14
CA ILE A 99 13.30 -5.43 -4.91
C ILE A 99 13.73 -6.61 -5.78
N ILE A 100 14.61 -6.36 -6.76
CA ILE A 100 14.93 -7.35 -7.80
C ILE A 100 16.03 -8.33 -7.40
N ASN A 101 16.83 -7.98 -6.38
CA ASN A 101 17.99 -8.73 -5.92
C ASN A 101 17.79 -9.42 -4.56
N ILE A 102 16.54 -9.75 -4.22
CA ILE A 102 16.20 -10.66 -3.11
C ILE A 102 15.30 -11.79 -3.64
N THR A 103 15.12 -12.84 -2.83
CA THR A 103 14.28 -14.00 -3.18
C THR A 103 12.82 -13.61 -3.42
N ASP A 104 12.24 -12.83 -2.51
CA ASP A 104 10.86 -12.34 -2.65
C ASP A 104 10.79 -11.10 -3.55
N LYS A 105 10.48 -11.33 -4.83
CA LYS A 105 10.32 -10.28 -5.84
C LYS A 105 8.87 -9.78 -6.00
N SER A 106 7.97 -10.13 -5.09
CA SER A 106 6.58 -9.67 -5.16
C SER A 106 6.47 -8.14 -5.18
N PRO A 107 5.58 -7.57 -5.99
CA PRO A 107 5.40 -6.12 -6.06
C PRO A 107 4.77 -5.58 -4.77
N MET A 108 5.15 -4.36 -4.42
CA MET A 108 4.62 -3.57 -3.31
C MET A 108 4.12 -2.23 -3.85
N ILE A 109 3.20 -1.58 -3.14
CA ILE A 109 2.63 -0.30 -3.56
C ILE A 109 3.35 0.85 -2.83
N ALA A 110 4.01 1.74 -3.58
CA ALA A 110 4.62 2.96 -3.04
C ALA A 110 3.56 4.06 -2.81
N GLY A 111 2.54 4.11 -3.67
CA GLY A 111 1.43 5.04 -3.57
C GLY A 111 0.36 4.78 -4.63
N LEU A 112 -0.72 5.54 -4.55
CA LEU A 112 -1.83 5.49 -5.48
C LEU A 112 -2.04 6.89 -6.07
N TYR A 113 -2.10 6.98 -7.39
CA TYR A 113 -2.53 8.20 -8.07
C TYR A 113 -3.93 8.00 -8.62
N GLN A 114 -4.79 8.99 -8.44
CA GLN A 114 -6.15 9.00 -8.95
C GLN A 114 -6.30 10.18 -9.93
N GLY A 115 -6.75 9.90 -11.15
CA GLY A 115 -6.98 10.93 -12.16
C GLY A 115 -7.61 10.42 -13.45
N LYS A 116 -8.05 11.34 -14.31
CA LYS A 116 -8.67 11.03 -15.62
C LYS A 116 -7.70 10.46 -16.66
N LYS A 117 -6.41 10.62 -16.42
CA LYS A 117 -5.30 10.17 -17.28
C LYS A 117 -4.16 9.72 -16.38
N GLN A 118 -3.26 8.90 -16.91
CA GLN A 118 -1.99 8.57 -16.27
C GLN A 118 -1.29 9.87 -15.78
N PRO A 119 -0.58 9.82 -14.64
CA PRO A 119 0.16 10.99 -14.15
C PRO A 119 1.03 11.59 -15.26
N ALA A 120 0.90 12.90 -15.48
CA ALA A 120 1.68 13.62 -16.49
C ALA A 120 3.19 13.46 -16.23
N ALA A 121 4.05 13.73 -17.22
CA ALA A 121 5.50 13.62 -17.05
C ALA A 121 6.05 14.44 -15.86
N GLN A 122 5.39 15.54 -15.50
CA GLN A 122 5.71 16.33 -14.29
C GLN A 122 5.38 15.58 -12.99
N ASN A 123 4.32 14.77 -13.00
CA ASN A 123 3.91 13.90 -11.90
C ASN A 123 4.83 12.66 -11.81
N ALA A 124 5.38 12.19 -12.95
CA ALA A 124 6.43 11.17 -12.94
C ALA A 124 7.68 11.66 -12.17
N LYS A 125 8.08 12.93 -12.33
CA LYS A 125 9.15 13.54 -11.51
C LYS A 125 8.78 13.65 -10.03
N PHE A 126 7.51 13.87 -9.69
CA PHE A 126 7.07 13.85 -8.30
C PHE A 126 7.18 12.44 -7.70
N VAL A 127 6.75 11.42 -8.42
CA VAL A 127 6.91 10.01 -8.03
C VAL A 127 8.40 9.68 -7.89
N GLU A 128 9.23 10.07 -8.84
CA GLU A 128 10.69 9.93 -8.79
C GLU A 128 11.29 10.66 -7.59
N ASN A 129 10.85 11.88 -7.27
CA ASN A 129 11.33 12.61 -6.09
C ASN A 129 10.94 11.93 -4.78
N VAL A 130 9.72 11.39 -4.69
CA VAL A 130 9.27 10.61 -3.54
C VAL A 130 10.12 9.34 -3.38
N ILE A 131 10.45 8.68 -4.48
CA ILE A 131 11.35 7.52 -4.50
C ILE A 131 12.76 7.92 -4.06
N ARG A 132 13.32 8.98 -4.66
CA ARG A 132 14.71 9.43 -4.48
C ARG A 132 14.97 10.10 -3.14
N THR A 133 13.97 10.61 -2.44
CA THR A 133 14.13 11.12 -1.06
C THR A 133 14.00 10.02 -0.01
N THR A 134 13.35 8.91 -0.35
CA THR A 134 13.05 7.82 0.59
C THR A 134 14.16 6.75 0.62
N VAL A 135 14.83 6.49 -0.51
CA VAL A 135 15.92 5.50 -0.62
C VAL A 135 17.26 5.94 0.00
N PRO A 136 17.71 7.22 -0.06
CA PRO A 136 18.97 7.64 0.55
C PRO A 136 18.98 7.56 2.08
N MET A 137 17.81 7.50 2.74
CA MET A 137 17.74 7.34 4.19
C MET A 137 18.16 5.95 4.70
N CYS A 138 18.22 4.94 3.82
CA CYS A 138 18.81 3.64 4.14
C CYS A 138 20.31 3.57 3.87
N ILE A 139 20.92 4.66 3.39
CA ILE A 139 22.36 4.80 3.17
C ILE A 139 22.84 6.01 3.97
N LYS A 140 22.90 5.86 5.29
CA LYS A 140 23.76 6.72 6.10
C LYS A 140 24.64 5.82 6.96
N GLU A 141 25.87 5.71 6.46
CA GLU A 141 27.16 5.41 7.13
C GLU A 141 27.17 4.33 8.21
#